data_AF-A0A6I1EFM4-F1
#
_entry.id   AF-A0A6I1EFM4-F1
#
_cell.length_a   1.000
_cell.length_b   1.000
_cell.length_c   1.000
_cell.angle_alpha   90.00
_cell.angle_beta   90.00
_cell.angle_gamma   90.00
#
_symmetry.space_group_name_H-M   'P 1'
#
loop_
_entity.id
_entity.type
_entity.pdbx_description
1 polymer ?
#
loop_
_entity_poly.entity_id
_entity_poly.type
_entity_poly.pdbx_seq_one_letter_code
_entity_poly.pdbx_strand_id
1 'polypeptide(L)'
;MPALKVLFLSTPLFLSACLFESAEQKVTRAQQFNGKTLAQVSSLIGPPTQQSANSAIWHFDKTVEITETRFENFQRGKSRLIGDVTETTHFNCTYTATLDQGRIASSQYDGNSCRRFSPTVHSR
;
A
#
# COMPACT_ATOMS: atom_id res chain seq x y z
N MET A 1 -33.99 -35.94 35.17
CA MET A 1 -34.70 -35.38 34.00
C MET A 1 -33.93 -34.15 33.53
N PRO A 2 -33.60 -34.05 32.23
CA PRO A 2 -32.41 -33.34 31.76
C PRO A 2 -32.74 -31.94 31.20
N ALA A 3 -31.76 -31.03 31.22
CA ALA A 3 -31.75 -29.86 30.35
C ALA A 3 -30.32 -29.56 29.88
N LEU A 4 -30.01 -30.23 28.78
CA LEU A 4 -29.07 -29.94 27.71
C LEU A 4 -28.69 -28.44 27.59
N LYS A 5 -27.39 -28.11 27.61
CA LYS A 5 -26.87 -26.86 27.03
C LYS A 5 -25.75 -27.20 26.05
N VAL A 6 -26.13 -27.29 24.77
CA VAL A 6 -25.22 -27.35 23.64
C VAL A 6 -24.62 -25.96 23.46
N LEU A 7 -23.32 -25.81 23.75
CA LEU A 7 -22.57 -24.62 23.36
C LEU A 7 -22.19 -24.78 21.89
N PHE A 8 -22.99 -24.18 21.01
CA PHE A 8 -22.65 -23.96 19.62
C PHE A 8 -21.43 -23.01 19.57
N LEU A 9 -20.25 -23.57 19.26
CA LEU A 9 -19.09 -22.78 18.84
C LEU A 9 -19.36 -22.33 17.39
N SER A 10 -19.99 -21.19 17.22
CA SER A 10 -20.06 -20.50 15.92
C SER A 10 -18.70 -19.83 15.66
N THR A 11 -17.86 -20.46 14.85
CA THR A 11 -16.65 -19.84 14.31
C THR A 11 -17.05 -18.83 13.23
N PRO A 12 -16.80 -17.53 13.38
CA PRO A 12 -17.05 -16.59 12.29
C PRO A 12 -16.03 -16.83 11.17
N LEU A 13 -16.51 -17.33 10.02
CA LEU A 13 -15.82 -17.30 8.75
C LEU A 13 -15.61 -15.83 8.33
N PHE A 14 -14.42 -15.29 8.58
CA PHE A 14 -13.98 -14.01 8.06
C PHE A 14 -13.68 -14.13 6.55
N LEU A 15 -14.74 -14.19 5.74
CA LEU A 15 -14.67 -13.98 4.28
C LEU A 15 -14.80 -12.48 4.00
N SER A 16 -13.74 -11.73 4.26
CA SER A 16 -13.56 -10.36 3.74
C SER A 16 -12.19 -10.25 3.08
N ALA A 17 -11.96 -11.09 2.07
CA ALA A 17 -10.81 -11.00 1.19
C ALA A 17 -11.21 -10.21 -0.07
N CYS A 18 -11.45 -8.91 0.06
CA CYS A 18 -11.54 -8.01 -1.08
C CYS A 18 -11.24 -6.57 -0.66
N LEU A 19 -10.25 -5.96 -1.34
CA LEU A 19 -9.95 -4.53 -1.46
C LEU A 19 -9.06 -3.82 -0.42
N PHE A 20 -8.75 -4.43 0.73
CA PHE A 20 -7.82 -3.82 1.70
C PHE A 20 -6.60 -4.70 1.96
N GLU A 21 -5.42 -4.10 1.92
CA GLU A 21 -4.16 -4.73 2.34
C GLU A 21 -4.33 -5.24 3.78
N SER A 22 -4.10 -6.54 4.01
CA SER A 22 -4.26 -7.13 5.34
C SER A 22 -3.26 -6.50 6.32
N ALA A 23 -3.55 -6.53 7.61
CA ALA A 23 -2.64 -5.99 8.62
C ALA A 23 -1.26 -6.65 8.55
N GLU A 24 -1.20 -7.96 8.26
CA GLU A 24 0.06 -8.67 8.02
C GLU A 24 0.81 -8.13 6.80
N GLN A 25 0.13 -7.92 5.66
CA GLN A 25 0.75 -7.37 4.46
C GLN A 25 1.36 -5.98 4.70
N LYS A 26 0.67 -5.14 5.49
CA LYS A 26 1.20 -3.82 5.91
C LYS A 26 2.46 -3.96 6.76
N VAL A 27 2.50 -4.90 7.70
CA VAL A 27 3.67 -5.16 8.56
C VAL A 27 4.83 -5.71 7.72
N THR A 28 4.57 -6.68 6.84
CA THR A 28 5.60 -7.23 5.93
C THR A 28 6.20 -6.15 5.05
N ARG A 29 5.38 -5.26 4.49
CA ARG A 29 5.83 -4.09 3.72
C ARG A 29 6.68 -3.14 4.56
N ALA A 30 6.28 -2.85 5.80
CA ALA A 30 7.04 -2.00 6.73
C ALA A 30 8.41 -2.61 7.12
N GLN A 31 8.54 -3.94 7.07
CA GLN A 31 9.73 -4.64 7.53
C GLN A 31 10.62 -5.17 6.39
N GLN A 32 10.19 -5.06 5.13
CA GLN A 32 10.87 -5.68 3.97
C GLN A 32 12.34 -5.26 3.78
N PHE A 33 12.72 -4.09 4.32
CA PHE A 33 14.07 -3.56 4.23
C PHE A 33 14.85 -3.60 5.55
N ASN A 34 14.26 -4.13 6.63
CA ASN A 34 14.95 -4.22 7.91
C ASN A 34 16.25 -5.05 7.77
N GLY A 35 17.33 -4.55 8.39
CA GLY A 35 18.68 -5.11 8.31
C GLY A 35 19.45 -4.81 7.03
N LYS A 36 18.80 -4.28 5.98
CA LYS A 36 19.49 -3.88 4.74
C LYS A 36 20.27 -2.59 4.94
N THR A 37 21.36 -2.44 4.21
CA THR A 37 22.12 -1.18 4.16
C THR A 37 21.39 -0.15 3.32
N LEU A 38 21.68 1.14 3.55
CA LEU A 38 21.11 2.21 2.75
C LEU A 38 21.41 2.03 1.25
N ALA A 39 22.61 1.54 0.90
CA ALA A 39 22.99 1.28 -0.49
C ALA A 39 22.14 0.17 -1.13
N GLN A 40 21.84 -0.91 -0.39
CA GLN A 40 20.98 -1.99 -0.87
C GLN A 40 19.53 -1.55 -1.07
N VAL A 41 19.04 -0.62 -0.24
CA VAL A 41 17.70 -0.07 -0.41
C VAL A 41 17.67 0.93 -1.57
N SER A 42 18.70 1.78 -1.65
CA SER A 42 18.77 2.81 -2.68
C SER A 42 18.90 2.24 -4.09
N SER A 43 19.49 1.04 -4.25
CA SER A 43 19.51 0.34 -5.53
C SER A 43 18.13 -0.15 -5.98
N LEU A 44 17.18 -0.33 -5.04
CA LEU A 44 15.83 -0.82 -5.33
C LEU A 44 14.82 0.31 -5.55
N ILE A 45 14.88 1.36 -4.71
CA ILE A 45 13.86 2.42 -4.68
C ILE A 45 14.40 3.82 -5.03
N GLY A 46 15.67 3.91 -5.43
CA GLY A 46 16.38 5.16 -5.68
C GLY A 46 17.00 5.75 -4.40
N PRO A 47 17.85 6.78 -4.51
CA PRO A 47 18.46 7.42 -3.35
C PRO A 47 17.41 8.16 -2.49
N PRO A 48 17.64 8.31 -1.18
CA PRO A 48 16.76 9.09 -0.33
C PRO A 48 16.79 10.58 -0.74
N THR A 49 15.65 11.24 -0.60
CA THR A 49 15.51 12.69 -0.78
C THR A 49 16.23 13.46 0.34
N GLN A 50 16.21 12.92 1.56
CA GLN A 50 16.93 13.47 2.70
C GLN A 50 17.60 12.34 3.50
N GLN A 51 18.80 12.60 4.01
CA GLN A 51 19.56 11.63 4.79
C GLN A 51 20.25 12.33 5.95
N SER A 52 20.24 11.67 7.11
CA SER A 52 21.03 12.03 8.29
C SER A 52 21.82 10.80 8.79
N ALA A 53 22.57 10.95 9.88
CA ALA A 53 23.29 9.84 10.49
C ALA A 53 22.37 8.69 10.91
N ASN A 54 21.15 9.01 11.36
CA ASN A 54 20.24 8.05 11.97
C ASN A 54 18.92 7.90 11.18
N SER A 55 18.80 8.54 10.02
CA SER A 55 17.58 8.48 9.22
C SER A 55 17.82 8.61 7.73
N ALA A 56 16.93 8.01 6.94
CA ALA A 56 16.83 8.22 5.51
C ALA A 56 15.36 8.39 5.12
N ILE A 57 15.06 9.39 4.30
CA ILE A 57 13.69 9.78 3.93
C ILE A 57 13.60 9.84 2.41
N TRP A 58 12.61 9.15 1.87
CA TRP A 58 12.22 9.21 0.46
C TRP A 58 10.87 9.88 0.37
N HIS A 59 10.77 10.88 -0.51
CA HIS A 59 9.54 11.62 -0.72
C HIS A 59 9.11 11.53 -2.18
N PHE A 60 7.83 11.28 -2.39
CA PHE A 60 7.17 11.30 -3.68
C PHE A 60 5.91 12.14 -3.55
N ASP A 61 5.77 13.15 -4.41
CA ASP A 61 4.58 13.98 -4.50
C ASP A 61 4.36 14.29 -5.99
N LYS A 62 3.15 13.99 -6.48
CA LYS A 62 2.77 14.23 -7.87
C LYS A 62 1.27 14.44 -7.98
N THR A 63 0.89 15.53 -8.63
CA THR A 63 -0.47 15.74 -9.13
C THR A 63 -0.56 15.31 -10.59
N VAL A 64 -1.60 14.55 -10.95
CA VAL A 64 -1.89 14.21 -12.35
C VAL A 64 -3.35 14.47 -12.67
N GLU A 65 -3.61 14.84 -13.92
CA GLU A 65 -4.96 14.86 -14.47
C GLU A 65 -5.22 13.52 -15.15
N ILE A 66 -6.29 12.85 -14.75
CA ILE A 66 -6.74 11.59 -15.33
C ILE A 66 -8.02 11.90 -16.08
N THR A 67 -7.97 11.75 -17.41
CA THR A 67 -9.14 11.88 -18.25
C THR A 67 -9.73 10.50 -18.48
N GLU A 68 -10.95 10.29 -17.96
CA GLU A 68 -11.70 9.06 -18.15
C GLU A 68 -12.92 9.31 -19.05
N THR A 69 -13.05 8.48 -20.07
CA THR A 69 -14.20 8.50 -20.95
C THR A 69 -15.39 7.85 -20.25
N ARG A 70 -16.46 8.63 -20.03
CA ARG A 70 -17.66 8.14 -19.36
C ARG A 70 -18.71 7.62 -20.34
N PHE A 71 -19.23 6.45 -20.01
CA PHE A 71 -20.30 5.79 -20.73
C PHE A 71 -21.55 5.70 -19.85
N GLU A 72 -22.70 5.98 -20.42
CA GLU A 72 -23.99 5.69 -19.80
C GLU A 72 -24.49 4.34 -20.32
N ASN A 73 -24.83 3.43 -19.40
CA ASN A 73 -25.41 2.14 -19.76
C ASN A 73 -26.94 2.24 -19.76
N PHE A 74 -27.56 1.83 -20.86
CA PHE A 74 -29.01 1.78 -21.00
C PHE A 74 -29.56 0.36 -20.89
N GLN A 75 -30.84 0.27 -20.55
CA GLN A 75 -31.64 -0.96 -20.66
C GLN A 75 -31.45 -1.59 -22.06
N ARG A 76 -31.23 -2.91 -22.10
CA ARG A 76 -30.87 -3.72 -23.31
C ARG A 76 -29.40 -3.68 -23.76
N GLY A 77 -28.45 -3.36 -22.87
CA GLY A 77 -27.02 -3.60 -23.11
C GLY A 77 -26.37 -2.66 -24.13
N LYS A 78 -27.01 -1.52 -24.44
CA LYS A 78 -26.43 -0.46 -25.26
C LYS A 78 -25.79 0.57 -24.35
N SER A 79 -24.57 0.99 -24.68
CA SER A 79 -23.86 2.08 -24.01
C SER A 79 -23.79 3.31 -24.92
N ARG A 80 -23.92 4.49 -24.33
CA ARG A 80 -23.72 5.78 -25.03
C ARG A 80 -22.52 6.47 -24.42
N LEU A 81 -21.62 6.97 -25.26
CA LEU A 81 -20.57 7.90 -24.85
C LEU A 81 -21.21 9.21 -24.39
N ILE A 82 -20.97 9.59 -23.13
CA ILE A 82 -21.46 10.85 -22.56
C ILE A 82 -20.44 11.98 -22.81
N GLY A 83 -19.15 11.64 -22.76
CA GLY A 83 -18.03 12.56 -22.91
C GLY A 83 -16.87 12.16 -22.00
N ASP A 84 -15.87 13.01 -21.93
CA ASP A 84 -14.70 12.81 -21.07
C ASP A 84 -14.86 13.61 -19.77
N VAL A 85 -14.51 12.98 -18.65
CA VAL A 85 -14.39 13.62 -17.35
C VAL A 85 -12.91 13.64 -16.99
N THR A 86 -12.38 14.83 -16.67
CA THR A 86 -11.01 14.97 -16.19
C THR A 86 -11.04 15.18 -14.69
N GLU A 87 -10.35 14.30 -13.95
CA GLU A 87 -10.21 14.37 -12.51
C GLU A 87 -8.74 14.58 -12.14
N THR A 88 -8.48 15.58 -11.31
CA THR A 88 -7.14 15.82 -10.76
C THR A 88 -6.92 14.91 -9.56
N THR A 89 -5.98 13.98 -9.69
CA THR A 89 -5.59 13.06 -8.62
C THR A 89 -4.24 13.44 -8.05
N HIS A 90 -4.16 13.54 -6.71
CA HIS A 90 -2.92 13.77 -5.99
C HIS A 90 -2.36 12.44 -5.47
N PHE A 91 -1.11 12.15 -5.82
CA PHE A 91 -0.37 11.00 -5.35
C PHE A 91 0.79 11.44 -4.48
N ASN A 92 0.84 10.96 -3.25
CA ASN A 92 1.93 11.20 -2.34
C ASN A 92 2.40 9.92 -1.64
N CYS A 93 3.67 9.90 -1.28
CA CYS A 93 4.21 8.96 -0.31
C CYS A 93 5.47 9.51 0.34
N THR A 94 5.60 9.33 1.64
CA THR A 94 6.83 9.49 2.39
C THR A 94 7.22 8.14 2.98
N TYR A 95 8.42 7.68 2.66
CA TYR A 95 9.04 6.53 3.29
C TYR A 95 10.17 7.00 4.20
N THR A 96 10.06 6.71 5.49
CA THR A 96 11.02 7.10 6.51
C THR A 96 11.66 5.86 7.10
N ALA A 97 12.98 5.77 7.07
CA ALA A 97 13.75 4.70 7.69
C ALA A 97 14.61 5.26 8.84
N THR A 98 14.62 4.55 9.97
CA THR A 98 15.58 4.77 11.06
C THR A 98 16.80 3.90 10.80
N LEU A 99 17.99 4.48 10.93
CA LEU A 99 19.25 3.78 10.73
C LEU A 99 19.89 3.44 12.08
N ASP A 100 20.34 2.20 12.21
CA ASP A 100 21.23 1.73 13.27
C ASP A 100 22.47 1.11 12.63
N GLN A 101 23.65 1.61 12.99
CA GLN A 101 24.94 1.17 12.42
C GLN A 101 24.95 1.11 10.87
N GLY A 102 24.30 2.08 10.22
CA GLY A 102 24.21 2.18 8.74
C GLY A 102 23.24 1.19 8.08
N ARG A 103 22.40 0.51 8.87
CA ARG A 103 21.36 -0.42 8.41
C ARG A 103 19.99 0.05 8.83
N ILE A 104 18.95 -0.31 8.07
CA ILE A 104 17.57 0.02 8.43
C ILE A 104 17.15 -0.80 9.65
N ALA A 105 16.86 -0.12 10.76
CA ALA A 105 16.35 -0.74 11.98
C ALA A 105 14.82 -0.81 11.97
N SER A 106 14.17 0.26 11.52
CA SER A 106 12.72 0.37 11.41
C SER A 106 12.36 1.28 10.26
N SER A 107 11.13 1.17 9.77
CA SER A 107 10.64 2.08 8.75
C SER A 107 9.13 2.27 8.78
N GLN A 108 8.68 3.38 8.20
CA GLN A 108 7.28 3.78 8.13
C GLN A 108 6.98 4.33 6.74
N TYR A 109 5.77 4.04 6.27
CA TYR A 109 5.19 4.64 5.07
C TYR A 109 4.04 5.54 5.49
N ASP A 110 3.95 6.69 4.85
CA ASP A 110 2.85 7.65 4.99
C ASP A 110 2.42 8.14 3.61
N GLY A 111 1.12 8.35 3.39
CA GLY A 111 0.55 8.77 2.10
C GLY A 111 -0.25 7.70 1.35
N ASN A 112 -0.71 8.05 0.15
CA ASN A 112 -1.72 7.29 -0.61
C ASN A 112 -1.16 6.48 -1.81
N SER A 113 0.14 6.61 -2.14
CA SER A 113 0.74 6.00 -3.33
C SER A 113 2.15 5.42 -3.07
N CYS A 114 2.29 4.67 -1.98
CA CYS A 114 3.58 4.15 -1.53
C CYS A 114 4.14 2.93 -2.28
N ARG A 115 3.42 2.43 -3.29
CA ARG A 115 3.85 1.25 -4.08
C ARG A 115 5.23 1.45 -4.72
N ARG A 116 5.59 2.69 -5.07
CA ARG A 116 6.91 3.04 -5.61
C ARG A 116 8.07 2.73 -4.66
N PHE A 117 7.87 2.95 -3.36
CA PHE A 117 8.88 2.66 -2.33
C PHE A 117 8.70 1.28 -1.71
N SER A 118 7.74 0.50 -2.20
CA SER A 118 7.43 -0.83 -1.67
C SER A 118 7.22 -1.86 -2.78
N PRO A 119 8.29 -2.18 -3.53
CA PRO A 119 8.22 -3.18 -4.59
C PRO A 119 7.76 -4.52 -4.03
N THR A 120 6.92 -5.22 -4.80
CA THR A 120 6.35 -6.50 -4.38
C THR A 120 7.46 -7.52 -4.12
N VAL A 121 7.50 -8.09 -2.92
CA VAL A 121 8.40 -9.19 -2.60
C VAL A 121 7.77 -10.47 -3.17
N HIS A 122 8.35 -11.01 -4.25
CA HIS A 122 7.98 -12.35 -4.70
C HIS A 122 8.59 -13.37 -3.73
N SER A 123 7.77 -14.01 -2.91
CA SER A 123 8.18 -15.22 -2.20
C SER A 123 8.47 -16.29 -3.25
N ARG A 124 9.72 -16.76 -3.31
CA ARG A 124 10.04 -18.01 -4.01
C ARG A 124 9.64 -19.20 -3.14
#